data_AF-A0A3L7UNR2-F1
#
_entry.id   AF-A0A3L7UNR2-F1
#
_cell.length_a   1.000
_cell.length_b   1.000
_cell.length_c   1.000
_cell.angle_alpha   90.00
_cell.angle_beta   90.00
_cell.angle_gamma   90.00
#
_symmetry.space_group_name_H-M   'P 1'
#
loop_
_entity.id
_entity.type
_entity.pdbx_description
1 polymer ?
#
loop_
_entity_poly.entity_id
_entity_poly.type
_entity_poly.pdbx_seq_one_letter_code
_entity_poly.pdbx_strand_id
1 'polypeptide(L)'
;MFIASLFTFAQRPEETRERQIPSEFKHIGGRWFVKEKAGEKPTYFYRDGERFVDLFSYHTKDSNKDGIDNVRVSHDERFLIIESQGYPNHPTAVFPNSRNPNSIRVQSFKFRLPLEPKLADKITRLPMGAIGTALNGVVFFNPFEMEGQNAVEGYSEVWLDSCCGHPQQTGVYHYHKYPSCVKSPFADDGQQHSPIIGFAFDGFPLYGPYEAAGAMAKDLKGDHALDVCNGHKDEQRGYHYHVTPGRFPYILGGYAGVVEPSNNRGLNRAGTGALTDNTQPGTRMEQVIATVRPGTAARGKTHSIQFELTPENARRVLPADKPSWVQIGPFDAAKIAREGNVVTAEIMIPDDAPVGILFDCHLEFGSGANPIAIKKNDVFRVVE
;
A
#
# COMPACT_ATOMS: atom_id res chain seq x y z
N MET A 1 -12.18 50.51 51.77
CA MET A 1 -10.80 50.37 52.28
C MET A 1 -10.13 49.32 51.41
N PHE A 2 -9.03 49.69 50.76
CA PHE A 2 -8.22 48.87 49.84
C PHE A 2 -7.55 47.68 50.55
N ILE A 3 -7.13 46.70 49.75
CA ILE A 3 -5.99 45.72 49.87
C ILE A 3 -6.51 44.38 49.28
N ALA A 4 -6.31 44.04 48.00
CA ALA A 4 -5.10 43.65 47.29
C ALA A 4 -4.62 42.20 47.56
N SER A 5 -4.77 41.37 46.52
CA SER A 5 -3.88 40.31 46.01
C SER A 5 -3.56 39.07 46.86
N LEU A 6 -3.87 37.89 46.30
CA LEU A 6 -2.86 36.91 45.86
C LEU A 6 -3.55 35.77 45.08
N PHE A 7 -3.45 35.84 43.76
CA PHE A 7 -3.66 34.69 42.88
C PHE A 7 -2.43 33.79 42.98
N THR A 8 -2.56 32.61 43.58
CA THR A 8 -1.58 31.53 43.41
C THR A 8 -2.06 30.62 42.29
N PHE A 9 -1.51 30.86 41.10
CA PHE A 9 -1.47 29.88 40.02
C PHE A 9 -0.61 28.69 40.50
N ALA A 10 -1.25 27.59 40.88
CA ALA A 10 -0.54 26.31 40.99
C ALA A 10 -0.35 25.77 39.56
N GLN A 11 0.78 26.10 38.95
CA GLN A 11 1.29 25.38 37.80
C GLN A 11 1.42 23.90 38.19
N ARG A 12 0.62 23.03 37.58
CA ARG A 12 0.95 21.59 37.54
C ARG A 12 2.12 21.44 36.55
N PRO A 13 3.20 20.73 36.89
CA PRO A 13 4.16 20.34 35.89
C PRO A 13 3.48 19.32 34.99
N GLU A 14 3.29 19.66 33.72
CA GLU A 14 3.25 18.67 32.64
C GLU A 14 4.62 17.99 32.62
N GLU A 15 4.76 16.90 33.37
CA GLU A 15 5.75 15.88 33.03
C GLU A 15 5.34 15.34 31.66
N THR A 16 6.01 15.83 30.63
CA THR A 16 6.14 15.16 29.33
C THR A 16 6.53 13.71 29.60
N ARG A 17 5.56 12.79 29.57
CA ARG A 17 5.83 11.36 29.55
C ARG A 17 6.48 11.02 28.21
N GLU A 18 7.77 11.28 28.08
CA GLU A 18 8.59 10.46 27.20
C GLU A 18 8.42 9.02 27.68
N ARG A 19 7.59 8.24 26.99
CA ARG A 19 7.52 6.80 27.26
C ARG A 19 8.95 6.26 27.11
N GLN A 20 9.47 5.71 28.19
CA GLN A 20 10.82 5.18 28.27
C GLN A 20 11.02 4.14 27.17
N ILE A 21 12.11 4.28 26.41
CA ILE A 21 12.51 3.32 25.39
C ILE A 21 12.68 1.97 26.10
N PRO A 22 12.02 0.88 25.64
CA PRO A 22 12.19 -0.45 26.24
C PRO A 22 13.67 -0.82 26.34
N SER A 23 14.10 -1.35 27.48
CA SER A 23 15.52 -1.62 27.76
C SER A 23 16.16 -2.59 26.76
N GLU A 24 15.38 -3.45 26.12
CA GLU A 24 15.86 -4.38 25.10
C GLU A 24 16.02 -3.75 23.70
N PHE A 25 15.58 -2.50 23.49
CA PHE A 25 15.65 -1.84 22.19
C PHE A 25 16.94 -1.04 22.08
N LYS A 26 17.78 -1.41 21.11
CA LYS A 26 18.97 -0.66 20.75
C LYS A 26 18.64 0.31 19.64
N HIS A 27 18.85 1.60 19.86
CA HIS A 27 18.75 2.62 18.80
C HIS A 27 19.85 2.40 17.76
N ILE A 28 19.48 2.45 16.48
CA ILE A 28 20.43 2.24 15.37
C ILE A 28 20.57 3.46 14.45
N GLY A 29 19.72 4.47 14.59
CA GLY A 29 19.76 5.70 13.81
C GLY A 29 18.36 6.24 13.52
N GLY A 30 18.19 7.57 13.55
CA GLY A 30 16.91 8.23 13.32
C GLY A 30 15.78 7.65 14.18
N ARG A 31 14.77 7.05 13.53
CA ARG A 31 13.59 6.44 14.19
C ARG A 31 13.69 4.92 14.34
N TRP A 32 14.84 4.32 14.04
CA TRP A 32 15.00 2.87 14.01
C TRP A 32 15.61 2.30 15.28
N PHE A 33 15.07 1.16 15.69
CA PHE A 33 15.50 0.39 16.84
C PHE A 33 15.58 -1.09 16.46
N VAL A 34 16.46 -1.83 17.12
CA VAL A 34 16.59 -3.27 16.94
C VAL A 34 16.52 -3.97 18.29
N LYS A 35 15.82 -5.11 18.32
CA LYS A 35 15.86 -6.07 19.42
C LYS A 35 16.61 -7.31 18.94
N GLU A 36 17.70 -7.61 19.61
CA GLU A 36 18.52 -8.79 19.33
C GLU A 36 18.33 -9.81 20.46
N LYS A 37 18.15 -11.07 20.08
CA LYS A 37 18.09 -12.19 21.01
C LYS A 37 18.98 -13.31 20.48
N ALA A 38 19.84 -13.85 21.35
CA ALA A 38 20.79 -14.88 20.97
C ALA A 38 20.06 -16.09 20.36
N GLY A 39 20.49 -16.51 19.17
CA GLY A 39 19.88 -17.63 18.44
C GLY A 39 18.63 -17.29 17.63
N GLU A 40 18.19 -16.02 17.61
CA GLU A 40 17.03 -15.56 16.84
C GLU A 40 17.42 -14.48 15.82
N LYS A 41 16.60 -14.33 14.77
CA LYS A 41 16.76 -13.21 13.82
C LYS A 41 16.43 -11.89 14.55
N PRO A 42 17.16 -10.80 14.30
CA PRO A 42 16.87 -9.51 14.91
C PRO A 42 15.49 -8.99 14.47
N THR A 43 14.76 -8.38 15.41
CA THR A 43 13.49 -7.70 15.13
C THR A 43 13.72 -6.19 15.06
N TYR A 44 13.25 -5.57 13.97
CA TYR A 44 13.40 -4.14 13.73
C TYR A 44 12.11 -3.41 14.07
N PHE A 45 12.26 -2.34 14.86
CA PHE A 45 11.18 -1.48 15.28
C PHE A 45 11.38 -0.07 14.71
N TYR A 46 10.27 0.55 14.29
CA TYR A 46 10.25 1.95 13.91
C TYR A 46 9.48 2.76 14.95
N ARG A 47 9.98 3.94 15.31
CA ARG A 47 9.29 4.88 16.19
C ARG A 47 8.33 5.76 15.39
N ASP A 48 7.08 5.34 15.34
CA ASP A 48 5.95 6.05 14.72
C ASP A 48 5.18 6.83 15.80
N GLY A 49 5.44 8.14 15.86
CA GLY A 49 5.01 8.99 16.96
C GLY A 49 5.46 8.45 18.33
N GLU A 50 4.50 8.13 19.19
CA GLU A 50 4.74 7.55 20.50
C GLU A 50 4.89 6.02 20.51
N ARG A 51 4.65 5.34 19.37
CA ARG A 51 4.63 3.88 19.28
C ARG A 51 5.93 3.34 18.70
N PHE A 52 6.35 2.18 19.19
CA PHE A 52 7.33 1.35 18.50
C PHE A 52 6.59 0.25 17.77
N VAL A 53 6.71 0.22 16.44
CA VAL A 53 6.01 -0.73 15.59
C VAL A 53 6.98 -1.73 14.99
N ASP A 54 6.67 -3.01 15.11
CA ASP A 54 7.31 -4.07 14.34
C ASP A 54 6.75 -4.04 12.92
N LEU A 55 7.60 -3.66 11.97
CA LEU A 55 7.19 -3.47 10.58
C LEU A 55 7.34 -4.73 9.73
N PHE A 56 8.22 -5.66 10.10
CA PHE A 56 8.71 -6.67 9.16
C PHE A 56 8.51 -8.11 9.60
N SER A 57 8.32 -8.42 10.89
CA SER A 57 8.24 -9.83 11.34
C SER A 57 7.12 -10.62 10.66
N TYR A 58 5.96 -10.00 10.38
CA TYR A 58 4.90 -10.66 9.62
C TYR A 58 5.31 -10.96 8.16
N HIS A 59 6.21 -10.16 7.61
CA HIS A 59 6.62 -10.17 6.21
C HIS A 59 7.86 -11.03 5.94
N THR A 60 8.52 -11.56 6.96
CA THR A 60 9.62 -12.53 6.80
C THR A 60 9.13 -13.96 6.56
N LYS A 61 7.84 -14.16 6.26
CA LYS A 61 7.30 -15.47 5.87
C LYS A 61 7.96 -15.94 4.57
N ASP A 62 8.01 -17.25 4.36
CA ASP A 62 8.37 -17.86 3.07
C ASP A 62 7.07 -18.24 2.35
N SER A 63 6.55 -17.32 1.53
CA SER A 63 5.22 -17.43 0.91
C SER A 63 5.20 -18.34 -0.31
N ASN A 64 6.34 -18.53 -0.97
CA ASN A 64 6.48 -19.41 -2.15
C ASN A 64 7.08 -20.79 -1.79
N LYS A 65 7.45 -21.01 -0.53
CA LYS A 65 7.96 -22.28 0.04
C LYS A 65 9.29 -22.73 -0.56
N ASP A 66 10.16 -21.78 -0.88
CA ASP A 66 11.49 -22.07 -1.45
C ASP A 66 12.63 -22.11 -0.41
N GLY A 67 12.31 -21.90 0.87
CA GLY A 67 13.25 -21.86 1.98
C GLY A 67 13.86 -20.48 2.24
N ILE A 68 13.42 -19.43 1.54
CA ILE A 68 13.91 -18.06 1.68
C ILE A 68 12.77 -17.15 2.13
N ASP A 69 12.97 -16.40 3.21
CA ASP A 69 12.02 -15.38 3.64
C ASP A 69 11.75 -14.36 2.52
N ASN A 70 10.49 -13.97 2.33
CA ASN A 70 10.07 -12.91 1.41
C ASN A 70 10.87 -11.62 1.63
N VAL A 71 11.08 -11.25 2.91
CA VAL A 71 11.84 -10.08 3.35
C VAL A 71 12.87 -10.49 4.39
N ARG A 72 14.11 -10.04 4.20
CA ARG A 72 15.21 -10.16 5.16
C ARG A 72 15.75 -8.78 5.45
N VAL A 73 15.80 -8.42 6.73
CA VAL A 73 16.20 -7.07 7.18
C VAL A 73 17.51 -7.14 7.93
N SER A 74 18.41 -6.23 7.60
CA SER A 74 19.68 -6.00 8.30
C SER A 74 19.94 -4.49 8.39
N HIS A 75 21.00 -4.06 9.07
CA HIS A 75 21.42 -2.66 9.05
C HIS A 75 22.95 -2.55 9.05
N ASP A 76 23.44 -1.41 8.57
CA ASP A 76 24.77 -0.90 8.86
C ASP A 76 24.66 0.43 9.63
N GLU A 77 25.77 1.17 9.79
CA GLU A 77 25.77 2.44 10.52
C GLU A 77 24.92 3.55 9.88
N ARG A 78 24.51 3.39 8.62
CA ARG A 78 23.85 4.43 7.82
C ARG A 78 22.50 4.01 7.28
N PHE A 79 22.30 2.73 7.01
CA PHE A 79 21.16 2.22 6.28
C PHE A 79 20.49 1.05 6.99
N LEU A 80 19.16 1.04 6.95
CA LEU A 80 18.43 -0.21 6.98
C LEU A 80 18.53 -0.86 5.60
N ILE A 81 18.86 -2.15 5.58
CA ILE A 81 19.06 -2.93 4.36
C ILE A 81 17.93 -3.95 4.26
N ILE A 82 17.14 -3.84 3.19
CA ILE A 82 16.02 -4.74 2.88
C ILE A 82 16.44 -5.61 1.70
N GLU A 83 16.59 -6.90 1.95
CA GLU A 83 16.70 -7.91 0.89
C GLU A 83 15.34 -8.56 0.68
N SER A 84 14.86 -8.62 -0.56
CA SER A 84 13.49 -9.03 -0.87
C SER A 84 13.42 -9.88 -2.12
N GLN A 85 12.55 -10.90 -2.06
CA GLN A 85 12.17 -11.68 -3.23
C GLN A 85 11.18 -10.96 -4.15
N GLY A 86 10.58 -9.85 -3.70
CA GLY A 86 9.52 -9.15 -4.43
C GLY A 86 8.29 -10.01 -4.70
N TYR A 87 8.18 -11.15 -4.02
CA TYR A 87 7.07 -12.09 -4.15
C TYR A 87 5.95 -11.65 -3.19
N PRO A 88 4.69 -11.58 -3.63
CA PRO A 88 3.59 -11.17 -2.76
C PRO A 88 3.35 -12.22 -1.67
N ASN A 89 3.10 -11.74 -0.45
CA ASN A 89 2.76 -12.57 0.71
C ASN A 89 1.25 -12.58 1.02
N HIS A 90 0.44 -12.28 0.01
CA HIS A 90 -1.01 -12.27 0.02
C HIS A 90 -1.54 -12.92 -1.27
N PRO A 91 -2.81 -13.35 -1.31
CA PRO A 91 -3.42 -13.84 -2.55
C PRO A 91 -3.32 -12.81 -3.68
N THR A 92 -3.02 -13.26 -4.88
CA THR A 92 -3.05 -12.45 -6.11
C THR A 92 -4.01 -13.05 -7.10
N ALA A 93 -4.30 -12.31 -8.16
CA ALA A 93 -4.81 -12.94 -9.36
C ALA A 93 -3.92 -14.09 -9.86
N VAL A 94 -4.54 -15.04 -10.55
CA VAL A 94 -3.81 -16.05 -11.30
C VAL A 94 -3.14 -15.35 -12.48
N PHE A 95 -1.83 -15.47 -12.55
CA PHE A 95 -1.01 -14.94 -13.63
C PHE A 95 -0.21 -16.08 -14.28
N PRO A 96 -0.20 -16.20 -15.61
CA PRO A 96 -0.84 -15.33 -16.59
C PRO A 96 -2.36 -15.54 -16.68
N ASN A 97 -3.07 -14.52 -17.16
CA ASN A 97 -4.51 -14.56 -17.42
C ASN A 97 -4.88 -13.80 -18.70
N SER A 98 -6.19 -13.74 -19.01
CA SER A 98 -6.70 -13.12 -20.24
C SER A 98 -6.38 -11.62 -20.39
N ARG A 99 -5.94 -10.96 -19.32
CA ARG A 99 -5.65 -9.53 -19.26
C ARG A 99 -4.17 -9.22 -19.05
N ASN A 100 -3.41 -10.11 -18.41
CA ASN A 100 -1.97 -9.98 -18.23
C ASN A 100 -1.25 -11.31 -18.58
N PRO A 101 -0.42 -11.35 -19.65
CA PRO A 101 0.26 -12.56 -20.09
C PRO A 101 1.55 -12.87 -19.31
N ASN A 102 1.94 -12.04 -18.35
CA ASN A 102 3.16 -12.23 -17.57
C ASN A 102 2.91 -13.13 -16.36
N SER A 103 3.98 -13.67 -15.77
CA SER A 103 3.94 -14.49 -14.55
C SER A 103 4.75 -13.83 -13.44
N ILE A 104 4.31 -13.98 -12.19
CA ILE A 104 5.08 -13.53 -11.02
C ILE A 104 6.33 -14.41 -10.88
N ARG A 105 7.50 -13.79 -10.69
CA ARG A 105 8.77 -14.48 -10.49
C ARG A 105 9.50 -13.91 -9.28
N VAL A 106 10.21 -14.78 -8.56
CA VAL A 106 11.15 -14.38 -7.51
C VAL A 106 12.21 -13.44 -8.08
N GLN A 107 12.49 -12.39 -7.34
CA GLN A 107 13.51 -11.38 -7.62
C GLN A 107 14.63 -11.48 -6.57
N SER A 108 15.69 -10.69 -6.77
CA SER A 108 16.77 -10.54 -5.79
C SER A 108 17.01 -9.05 -5.56
N PHE A 109 16.07 -8.41 -4.89
CA PHE A 109 16.16 -7.00 -4.55
C PHE A 109 17.03 -6.79 -3.32
N LYS A 110 17.78 -5.68 -3.33
CA LYS A 110 18.51 -5.17 -2.18
C LYS A 110 18.35 -3.66 -2.15
N PHE A 111 17.58 -3.17 -1.19
CA PHE A 111 17.34 -1.75 -0.99
C PHE A 111 18.07 -1.26 0.26
N ARG A 112 18.55 -0.02 0.21
CA ARG A 112 19.16 0.71 1.30
C ARG A 112 18.29 1.91 1.63
N LEU A 113 17.74 1.94 2.84
CA LEU A 113 16.94 3.05 3.34
C LEU A 113 17.78 3.82 4.36
N PRO A 114 18.05 5.12 4.15
CA PRO A 114 18.76 5.93 5.15
C PRO A 114 18.09 5.80 6.52
N LEU A 115 18.87 5.52 7.57
CA LEU A 115 18.35 5.49 8.94
C LEU A 115 17.90 6.89 9.39
N GLU A 116 18.51 7.92 8.81
CA GLU A 116 18.21 9.34 9.04
C GLU A 116 17.92 10.04 7.70
N PRO A 117 16.69 9.92 7.17
CA PRO A 117 16.31 10.59 5.94
C PRO A 117 16.36 12.11 6.11
N LYS A 118 16.81 12.81 5.07
CA LYS A 118 16.93 14.28 5.04
C LYS A 118 16.15 14.81 3.85
N LEU A 119 15.47 15.94 4.05
CA LEU A 119 14.89 16.70 2.94
C LEU A 119 15.99 17.14 1.97
N ALA A 120 15.69 17.09 0.69
CA ALA A 120 16.54 17.63 -0.37
C ALA A 120 16.17 19.08 -0.66
N ASP A 121 17.13 19.87 -1.14
CA ASP A 121 16.89 21.27 -1.56
C ASP A 121 15.92 21.36 -2.75
N LYS A 122 15.84 20.30 -3.55
CA LYS A 122 14.97 20.18 -4.73
C LYS A 122 14.36 18.79 -4.76
N ILE A 123 13.10 18.74 -5.17
CA ILE A 123 12.40 17.48 -5.43
C ILE A 123 13.17 16.71 -6.51
N THR A 124 13.50 15.46 -6.23
CA THR A 124 14.04 14.54 -7.24
C THR A 124 12.87 13.87 -7.96
N ARG A 125 12.86 13.95 -9.29
CA ARG A 125 11.81 13.33 -10.10
C ARG A 125 11.87 11.81 -10.00
N LEU A 126 10.72 11.15 -9.92
CA LEU A 126 10.66 9.70 -9.87
C LEU A 126 11.21 9.08 -11.17
N PRO A 127 12.09 8.06 -11.09
CA PRO A 127 12.43 7.24 -12.24
C PRO A 127 11.24 6.36 -12.64
N MET A 128 11.27 5.80 -13.85
CA MET A 128 10.38 4.69 -14.19
C MET A 128 10.73 3.44 -13.37
N GLY A 129 9.77 2.52 -13.23
CA GLY A 129 9.93 1.30 -12.44
C GLY A 129 9.81 1.56 -10.95
N ALA A 130 10.63 0.85 -10.15
CA ALA A 130 10.54 0.89 -8.69
C ALA A 130 10.90 2.25 -8.09
N ILE A 131 10.07 2.74 -7.17
CA ILE A 131 10.25 4.03 -6.47
C ILE A 131 10.27 3.89 -4.93
N GLY A 132 10.00 2.68 -4.44
CA GLY A 132 9.94 2.36 -3.03
C GLY A 132 9.64 0.89 -2.84
N THR A 133 9.55 0.46 -1.59
CA THR A 133 9.21 -0.92 -1.22
C THR A 133 8.13 -0.93 -0.15
N ALA A 134 7.12 -1.78 -0.34
CA ALA A 134 6.13 -2.10 0.67
C ALA A 134 6.74 -3.00 1.77
N LEU A 135 6.08 -3.08 2.92
CA LEU A 135 6.56 -3.91 4.04
C LEU A 135 6.73 -5.39 3.70
N ASN A 136 5.97 -5.90 2.73
CA ASN A 136 6.10 -7.28 2.23
C ASN A 136 7.23 -7.48 1.21
N GLY A 137 8.01 -6.44 0.92
CA GLY A 137 9.13 -6.50 -0.01
C GLY A 137 8.74 -6.37 -1.48
N VAL A 138 7.45 -6.33 -1.82
CA VAL A 138 6.98 -5.93 -3.15
C VAL A 138 7.29 -4.45 -3.36
N VAL A 139 7.62 -4.06 -4.60
CA VAL A 139 8.01 -2.70 -4.93
C VAL A 139 6.79 -1.84 -5.30
N PHE A 140 6.84 -0.58 -4.89
CA PHE A 140 5.98 0.45 -5.45
C PHE A 140 6.55 0.91 -6.77
N PHE A 141 5.73 1.02 -7.80
CA PHE A 141 6.14 1.54 -9.09
C PHE A 141 5.69 2.99 -9.28
N ASN A 142 6.37 3.67 -10.20
CA ASN A 142 5.96 4.96 -10.74
C ASN A 142 4.45 4.92 -11.11
N PRO A 143 3.68 6.01 -10.89
CA PRO A 143 2.27 6.06 -11.30
C PRO A 143 2.08 5.93 -12.83
N PHE A 144 3.16 6.06 -13.61
CA PHE A 144 3.17 5.80 -15.04
C PHE A 144 3.69 4.41 -15.40
N GLU A 145 3.15 3.86 -16.48
CA GLU A 145 3.58 2.60 -17.10
C GLU A 145 4.40 2.86 -18.39
N MET A 146 4.58 1.84 -19.23
CA MET A 146 5.07 1.94 -20.62
C MET A 146 4.49 3.17 -21.34
N GLU A 147 5.34 3.80 -22.16
CA GLU A 147 5.05 5.06 -22.86
C GLU A 147 4.76 6.27 -21.96
N GLY A 148 4.95 6.13 -20.63
CA GLY A 148 4.80 7.21 -19.67
C GLY A 148 3.34 7.57 -19.38
N GLN A 149 2.39 6.67 -19.64
CA GLN A 149 0.96 6.93 -19.44
C GLN A 149 0.50 6.53 -18.04
N ASN A 150 -0.56 7.17 -17.52
CA ASN A 150 -1.16 6.84 -16.22
C ASN A 150 -1.59 5.37 -16.15
N ALA A 151 -1.03 4.64 -15.19
CA ALA A 151 -1.28 3.21 -15.02
C ALA A 151 -2.63 2.92 -14.35
N VAL A 152 -3.18 3.86 -13.59
CA VAL A 152 -4.32 3.59 -12.70
C VAL A 152 -5.64 4.12 -13.26
N GLU A 153 -5.59 5.18 -14.08
CA GLU A 153 -6.78 5.85 -14.59
C GLU A 153 -6.64 6.23 -16.06
N GLY A 154 -7.79 6.50 -16.69
CA GLY A 154 -7.84 6.96 -18.07
C GLY A 154 -7.71 5.83 -19.08
N TYR A 155 -7.50 6.23 -20.34
CA TYR A 155 -7.39 5.27 -21.45
C TYR A 155 -6.26 4.24 -21.23
N SER A 156 -5.20 4.60 -20.52
CA SER A 156 -4.04 3.73 -20.31
C SER A 156 -4.08 2.93 -19.01
N GLU A 157 -5.22 2.92 -18.31
CA GLU A 157 -5.45 2.08 -17.14
C GLU A 157 -4.98 0.63 -17.41
N VAL A 158 -4.05 0.16 -16.59
CA VAL A 158 -3.54 -1.20 -16.65
C VAL A 158 -4.42 -2.14 -15.85
N TRP A 159 -4.33 -3.42 -16.20
CA TRP A 159 -5.02 -4.45 -15.46
C TRP A 159 -4.27 -4.76 -14.16
N LEU A 160 -4.75 -4.19 -13.06
CA LEU A 160 -4.35 -4.52 -11.68
C LEU A 160 -5.30 -5.54 -11.07
N ASP A 161 -4.79 -6.46 -10.26
CA ASP A 161 -5.62 -7.34 -9.43
C ASP A 161 -6.30 -6.59 -8.27
N SER A 162 -7.13 -7.29 -7.49
CA SER A 162 -7.85 -6.70 -6.35
C SER A 162 -6.94 -6.17 -5.23
N CYS A 163 -5.67 -6.60 -5.23
CA CYS A 163 -4.62 -6.14 -4.33
C CYS A 163 -3.82 -4.95 -4.91
N CYS A 164 -4.30 -4.38 -6.02
CA CYS A 164 -3.74 -3.20 -6.67
C CYS A 164 -2.36 -3.42 -7.31
N GLY A 165 -2.01 -4.67 -7.63
CA GLY A 165 -0.73 -5.02 -8.24
C GLY A 165 -0.86 -5.90 -9.48
N HIS A 166 0.26 -6.02 -10.20
CA HIS A 166 0.40 -6.95 -11.33
C HIS A 166 1.88 -7.23 -11.66
N PRO A 167 2.20 -8.33 -12.36
CA PRO A 167 3.55 -8.59 -12.86
C PRO A 167 3.81 -7.90 -14.21
N GLN A 168 5.04 -7.40 -14.38
CA GLN A 168 5.58 -7.02 -15.69
C GLN A 168 6.32 -8.19 -16.38
N GLN A 169 6.89 -7.94 -17.57
CA GLN A 169 7.49 -8.97 -18.44
C GLN A 169 8.64 -9.75 -17.79
N THR A 170 9.39 -9.13 -16.86
CA THR A 170 10.46 -9.81 -16.12
C THR A 170 9.97 -10.54 -14.86
N GLY A 171 8.66 -10.52 -14.62
CA GLY A 171 7.98 -11.15 -13.49
C GLY A 171 8.01 -10.38 -12.17
N VAL A 172 8.46 -9.12 -12.18
CA VAL A 172 8.36 -8.24 -11.01
C VAL A 172 6.89 -7.90 -10.78
N TYR A 173 6.31 -8.44 -9.71
CA TYR A 173 5.02 -7.98 -9.20
C TYR A 173 5.22 -6.65 -8.46
N HIS A 174 4.32 -5.70 -8.66
CA HIS A 174 4.45 -4.34 -8.13
C HIS A 174 3.09 -3.66 -7.99
N TYR A 175 3.04 -2.61 -7.17
CA TYR A 175 1.84 -1.82 -6.94
C TYR A 175 1.94 -0.44 -7.58
N HIS A 176 0.84 0.03 -8.16
CA HIS A 176 0.69 1.40 -8.70
C HIS A 176 -0.20 2.30 -7.85
N LYS A 177 -1.04 1.72 -6.98
CA LYS A 177 -1.88 2.45 -6.01
C LYS A 177 -1.86 1.73 -4.65
N TYR A 178 -2.57 2.29 -3.67
CA TYR A 178 -2.61 1.76 -2.30
C TYR A 178 -2.82 0.23 -2.25
N PRO A 179 -1.84 -0.54 -1.76
CA PRO A 179 -1.90 -2.00 -1.78
C PRO A 179 -2.78 -2.52 -0.63
N SER A 180 -4.08 -2.61 -0.90
CA SER A 180 -5.13 -3.05 0.03
C SER A 180 -4.87 -4.39 0.73
N CYS A 181 -4.01 -5.24 0.17
CA CYS A 181 -3.68 -6.57 0.70
C CYS A 181 -2.37 -6.62 1.50
N VAL A 182 -1.59 -5.54 1.55
CA VAL A 182 -0.40 -5.48 2.39
C VAL A 182 -0.84 -5.34 3.85
N LYS A 183 -0.50 -6.34 4.66
CA LYS A 183 -0.71 -6.24 6.11
C LYS A 183 0.17 -5.12 6.68
N SER A 184 -0.43 -4.33 7.56
CA SER A 184 0.21 -3.25 8.30
C SER A 184 0.40 -3.64 9.78
N PRO A 185 1.23 -2.90 10.54
CA PRO A 185 1.44 -3.17 11.97
C PRO A 185 0.18 -3.09 12.85
N PHE A 186 -0.83 -2.36 12.39
CA PHE A 186 -2.16 -2.26 12.99
C PHE A 186 -3.20 -2.00 11.90
N ALA A 187 -4.47 -2.29 12.19
CA ALA A 187 -5.57 -2.08 11.26
C ALA A 187 -5.75 -0.59 10.91
N ASP A 188 -6.01 -0.29 9.65
CA ASP A 188 -6.30 1.06 9.16
C ASP A 188 -7.81 1.31 9.19
N ASP A 189 -8.35 1.45 10.40
CA ASP A 189 -9.79 1.62 10.67
C ASP A 189 -10.30 3.06 10.45
N GLY A 190 -9.44 3.95 9.98
CA GLY A 190 -9.76 5.36 9.78
C GLY A 190 -10.07 6.13 11.06
N GLN A 191 -9.71 5.61 12.25
CA GLN A 191 -9.91 6.27 13.54
C GLN A 191 -8.64 6.97 14.06
N GLN A 192 -7.51 6.80 13.38
CA GLN A 192 -6.22 7.40 13.74
C GLN A 192 -5.36 7.59 12.50
N HIS A 193 -4.17 8.17 12.67
CA HIS A 193 -3.16 8.21 11.63
C HIS A 193 -2.89 6.80 11.10
N SER A 194 -2.91 6.65 9.78
CA SER A 194 -2.73 5.36 9.13
C SER A 194 -1.39 4.73 9.52
N PRO A 195 -1.27 3.40 9.40
CA PRO A 195 -0.01 2.71 9.59
C PRO A 195 0.96 2.93 8.42
N ILE A 196 2.25 2.72 8.68
CA ILE A 196 3.27 2.61 7.64
C ILE A 196 2.96 1.39 6.78
N ILE A 197 2.99 1.56 5.46
CA ILE A 197 2.84 0.49 4.46
C ILE A 197 4.13 0.21 3.69
N GLY A 198 5.15 1.06 3.84
CA GLY A 198 6.46 0.90 3.22
C GLY A 198 7.30 2.16 3.28
N PHE A 199 8.34 2.22 2.44
CA PHE A 199 9.27 3.35 2.40
C PHE A 199 9.60 3.73 0.95
N ALA A 200 9.70 5.03 0.71
CA ALA A 200 10.26 5.57 -0.52
C ALA A 200 11.79 5.43 -0.52
N PHE A 201 12.41 5.44 -1.70
CA PHE A 201 13.87 5.29 -1.82
C PHE A 201 14.70 6.49 -1.35
N ASP A 202 14.07 7.56 -0.85
CA ASP A 202 14.71 8.63 -0.08
C ASP A 202 14.69 8.39 1.44
N GLY A 203 14.13 7.26 1.89
CA GLY A 203 14.12 6.81 3.27
C GLY A 203 12.92 7.30 4.10
N PHE A 204 12.05 8.15 3.56
CA PHE A 204 10.86 8.58 4.27
C PHE A 204 9.75 7.50 4.23
N PRO A 205 9.00 7.32 5.34
CA PRO A 205 7.91 6.35 5.41
C PRO A 205 6.73 6.76 4.51
N LEU A 206 6.08 5.74 3.95
CA LEU A 206 4.81 5.82 3.23
C LEU A 206 3.70 5.27 4.11
N TYR A 207 2.67 6.07 4.37
CA TYR A 207 1.52 5.74 5.18
C TYR A 207 0.27 5.45 4.34
N GLY A 208 -0.69 4.76 4.96
CA GLY A 208 -2.08 4.67 4.47
C GLY A 208 -2.76 6.05 4.34
N PRO A 209 -4.04 6.09 3.94
CA PRO A 209 -4.68 7.34 3.50
C PRO A 209 -5.12 8.31 4.60
N TYR A 210 -5.15 7.91 5.87
CA TYR A 210 -5.66 8.72 6.98
C TYR A 210 -4.56 9.45 7.75
N GLU A 211 -4.81 10.71 8.06
CA GLU A 211 -4.03 11.53 9.00
C GLU A 211 -4.56 11.38 10.43
N ALA A 212 -5.89 11.32 10.56
CA ALA A 212 -6.59 11.25 11.83
C ALA A 212 -8.00 10.63 11.62
N ALA A 213 -8.76 10.50 12.71
CA ALA A 213 -10.11 9.97 12.69
C ALA A 213 -11.00 10.63 11.61
N GLY A 214 -11.40 9.86 10.62
CA GLY A 214 -12.24 10.31 9.50
C GLY A 214 -11.60 11.31 8.54
N ALA A 215 -10.33 11.68 8.75
CA ALA A 215 -9.62 12.69 7.97
C ALA A 215 -8.58 12.02 7.07
N MET A 216 -8.88 11.90 5.78
CA MET A 216 -7.89 11.44 4.80
C MET A 216 -6.87 12.55 4.54
N ALA A 217 -5.59 12.20 4.50
CA ALA A 217 -4.49 13.13 4.26
C ALA A 217 -4.66 13.90 2.95
N LYS A 218 -5.21 13.24 1.91
CA LYS A 218 -5.51 13.87 0.62
C LYS A 218 -6.47 15.07 0.74
N ASP A 219 -7.36 15.09 1.72
CA ASP A 219 -8.41 16.10 1.83
C ASP A 219 -8.01 17.28 2.73
N LEU A 220 -6.87 17.18 3.43
CA LEU A 220 -6.34 18.24 4.27
C LEU A 220 -6.03 19.51 3.48
N LYS A 221 -6.09 20.66 4.18
CA LYS A 221 -5.89 22.01 3.65
C LYS A 221 -4.96 22.81 4.56
N GLY A 222 -4.48 23.94 4.07
CA GLY A 222 -3.58 24.82 4.82
C GLY A 222 -2.23 24.16 5.10
N ASP A 223 -1.68 24.39 6.30
CA ASP A 223 -0.34 23.95 6.67
C ASP A 223 -0.19 22.43 6.78
N HIS A 224 -1.30 21.70 6.87
CA HIS A 224 -1.34 20.23 6.90
C HIS A 224 -1.64 19.60 5.53
N ALA A 225 -1.85 20.40 4.49
CA ALA A 225 -2.08 19.88 3.14
C ALA A 225 -0.87 19.08 2.66
N LEU A 226 -1.13 17.98 1.94
CA LEU A 226 -0.08 17.27 1.22
C LEU A 226 0.56 18.18 0.17
N ASP A 227 1.88 18.12 0.08
CA ASP A 227 2.66 18.72 -0.97
C ASP A 227 2.51 17.96 -2.30
N VAL A 228 3.18 18.46 -3.33
CA VAL A 228 3.13 17.88 -4.68
C VAL A 228 3.71 16.47 -4.78
N CYS A 229 4.43 16.01 -3.77
CA CYS A 229 5.01 14.67 -3.69
C CYS A 229 4.11 13.68 -2.93
N ASN A 230 2.92 14.11 -2.47
CA ASN A 230 2.05 13.39 -1.53
C ASN A 230 2.58 13.31 -0.09
N GLY A 231 3.43 14.25 0.33
CA GLY A 231 3.93 14.29 1.71
C GLY A 231 3.64 15.57 2.45
N HIS A 232 3.80 15.52 3.76
CA HIS A 232 3.74 16.68 4.65
C HIS A 232 4.53 16.33 5.92
N LYS A 233 4.44 17.16 6.97
CA LYS A 233 5.12 16.91 8.23
C LYS A 233 4.22 17.18 9.42
N ASP A 234 4.43 16.41 10.48
CA ASP A 234 3.89 16.67 11.81
C ASP A 234 5.02 16.66 12.85
N GLU A 235 4.74 17.12 14.08
CA GLU A 235 5.74 17.21 15.15
C GLU A 235 6.20 15.83 15.69
N GLN A 236 5.33 14.82 15.63
CA GLN A 236 5.58 13.48 16.16
C GLN A 236 6.36 12.58 15.20
N ARG A 237 6.13 12.72 13.89
CA ARG A 237 6.67 11.86 12.81
C ARG A 237 7.70 12.54 11.95
N GLY A 238 7.72 13.87 11.92
CA GLY A 238 8.50 14.62 10.94
C GLY A 238 7.89 14.48 9.55
N TYR A 239 8.70 14.67 8.50
CA TYR A 239 8.21 14.55 7.13
C TYR A 239 7.91 13.09 6.76
N HIS A 240 6.79 12.87 6.08
CA HIS A 240 6.35 11.56 5.61
C HIS A 240 5.34 11.69 4.47
N TYR A 241 5.10 10.57 3.77
CA TYR A 241 4.18 10.50 2.64
C TYR A 241 2.89 9.77 3.00
N HIS A 242 1.79 10.12 2.34
CA HIS A 242 0.53 9.38 2.36
C HIS A 242 0.14 8.91 0.97
N VAL A 243 -0.34 7.68 0.88
CA VAL A 243 -1.10 7.26 -0.30
C VAL A 243 -2.40 8.05 -0.44
N THR A 244 -2.82 8.27 -1.68
CA THR A 244 -4.01 9.06 -2.01
C THR A 244 -4.95 8.26 -2.92
N PRO A 245 -5.76 7.35 -2.38
CA PRO A 245 -6.70 6.54 -3.16
C PRO A 245 -7.62 7.41 -4.03
N GLY A 246 -7.71 7.08 -5.32
CA GLY A 246 -8.50 7.82 -6.30
C GLY A 246 -8.00 9.23 -6.60
N ARG A 247 -6.72 9.54 -6.33
CA ARG A 247 -6.09 10.82 -6.68
C ARG A 247 -4.64 10.62 -7.07
N PHE A 248 -4.26 11.06 -8.27
CA PHE A 248 -2.86 11.15 -8.69
C PHE A 248 -2.03 11.97 -7.66
N PRO A 249 -0.81 11.56 -7.31
CA PRO A 249 0.02 10.47 -7.86
C PRO A 249 -0.15 9.11 -7.16
N TYR A 250 -1.24 8.89 -6.42
CA TYR A 250 -1.65 7.66 -5.72
C TYR A 250 -0.74 7.18 -4.59
N ILE A 251 0.56 7.06 -4.82
CA ILE A 251 1.55 6.62 -3.82
C ILE A 251 2.56 7.76 -3.58
N LEU A 252 3.23 8.23 -4.63
CA LEU A 252 4.34 9.18 -4.51
C LEU A 252 4.47 10.00 -5.80
N GLY A 253 4.63 11.32 -5.68
CA GLY A 253 4.75 12.25 -6.83
C GLY A 253 6.19 12.64 -7.18
N GLY A 254 7.11 12.44 -6.25
CA GLY A 254 8.50 12.86 -6.30
C GLY A 254 9.18 12.53 -4.98
N TYR A 255 10.51 12.53 -4.94
CA TYR A 255 11.23 12.43 -3.68
C TYR A 255 11.50 13.82 -3.13
N ALA A 256 10.90 14.14 -2.00
CA ALA A 256 11.22 15.30 -1.19
C ALA A 256 12.53 15.11 -0.41
N GLY A 257 12.97 13.86 -0.20
CA GLY A 257 14.23 13.55 0.47
C GLY A 257 15.41 13.34 -0.47
N VAL A 258 16.60 13.23 0.14
CA VAL A 258 17.82 12.82 -0.53
C VAL A 258 17.71 11.33 -0.88
N VAL A 259 17.65 11.03 -2.17
CA VAL A 259 17.51 9.65 -2.68
C VAL A 259 18.78 8.83 -2.47
N GLU A 260 18.61 7.54 -2.21
CA GLU A 260 19.71 6.56 -2.25
C GLU A 260 19.84 5.96 -3.66
N PRO A 261 20.85 6.37 -4.46
CA PRO A 261 20.90 6.05 -5.89
C PRO A 261 21.09 4.55 -6.19
N SER A 262 21.60 3.76 -5.23
CA SER A 262 21.77 2.32 -5.43
C SER A 262 20.44 1.55 -5.51
N ASN A 263 19.32 2.14 -5.05
CA ASN A 263 18.01 1.50 -5.06
C ASN A 263 17.38 1.38 -6.45
N ASN A 264 17.73 2.28 -7.38
CA ASN A 264 17.27 2.22 -8.77
C ASN A 264 18.27 2.94 -9.68
N ARG A 265 18.76 2.23 -10.71
CA ARG A 265 19.73 2.78 -11.68
C ARG A 265 19.25 4.05 -12.39
N GLY A 266 17.93 4.22 -12.55
CA GLY A 266 17.31 5.41 -13.12
C GLY A 266 17.51 6.67 -12.26
N LEU A 267 17.78 6.53 -10.96
CA LEU A 267 18.00 7.67 -10.05
C LEU A 267 19.25 8.47 -10.41
N ASN A 268 20.28 7.84 -10.96
CA ASN A 268 21.50 8.52 -11.42
C ASN A 268 21.26 9.52 -12.57
N ARG A 269 20.09 9.43 -13.22
CA ARG A 269 19.68 10.30 -14.33
C ARG A 269 18.32 10.95 -14.05
N ALA A 270 17.85 10.90 -12.80
CA ALA A 270 16.58 11.49 -12.43
C ALA A 270 16.64 13.02 -12.63
N GLY A 271 15.57 13.56 -13.21
CA GLY A 271 15.37 15.01 -13.29
C GLY A 271 14.98 15.61 -11.95
N THR A 272 14.53 16.87 -11.99
CA THR A 272 13.99 17.56 -10.82
C THR A 272 12.49 17.81 -10.99
N GLY A 273 11.80 18.03 -9.86
CA GLY A 273 10.38 18.33 -9.81
C GLY A 273 9.47 17.10 -9.75
N ALA A 274 8.28 17.30 -9.20
CA ALA A 274 7.26 16.26 -9.11
C ALA A 274 6.72 15.88 -10.51
N LEU A 275 6.08 14.72 -10.57
CA LEU A 275 5.30 14.28 -11.73
C LEU A 275 4.04 15.15 -11.86
N THR A 276 3.55 15.27 -13.10
CA THR A 276 2.29 15.96 -13.40
C THR A 276 1.34 14.94 -13.99
N ASP A 277 0.10 14.93 -13.51
CA ASP A 277 -0.94 14.06 -14.04
C ASP A 277 -1.11 14.28 -15.56
N ASN A 278 -1.02 13.19 -16.33
CA ASN A 278 -1.19 13.20 -17.77
C ASN A 278 -2.35 12.32 -18.24
N THR A 279 -3.30 12.03 -17.34
CA THR A 279 -4.44 11.16 -17.60
C THR A 279 -5.21 11.62 -18.84
N GLN A 280 -5.31 10.71 -19.80
CA GLN A 280 -6.17 10.90 -20.96
C GLN A 280 -7.57 10.37 -20.66
N PRO A 281 -8.64 11.10 -21.02
CA PRO A 281 -10.01 10.64 -20.81
C PRO A 281 -10.31 9.28 -21.44
N GLY A 282 -11.25 8.54 -20.83
CA GLY A 282 -11.70 7.21 -21.29
C GLY A 282 -11.16 6.07 -20.43
N THR A 283 -11.45 4.83 -20.82
CA THR A 283 -10.84 3.61 -20.26
C THR A 283 -10.63 2.61 -21.39
N ARG A 284 -9.52 1.86 -21.35
CA ARG A 284 -9.27 0.75 -22.29
C ARG A 284 -10.06 -0.52 -21.96
N MET A 285 -10.69 -0.55 -20.79
CA MET A 285 -11.45 -1.70 -20.31
C MET A 285 -12.93 -1.37 -20.25
N GLU A 286 -13.70 -1.97 -21.16
CA GLU A 286 -15.15 -2.01 -21.02
C GLU A 286 -15.53 -2.76 -19.74
N GLN A 287 -16.51 -2.22 -19.01
CA GLN A 287 -16.92 -2.77 -17.73
C GLN A 287 -17.79 -4.02 -17.95
N VAL A 288 -17.21 -5.19 -17.67
CA VAL A 288 -17.95 -6.47 -17.68
C VAL A 288 -18.75 -6.65 -16.41
N ILE A 289 -18.26 -6.14 -15.27
CA ILE A 289 -19.01 -6.11 -14.02
C ILE A 289 -19.80 -4.79 -13.99
N ALA A 290 -21.10 -4.84 -14.23
CA ALA A 290 -21.95 -3.66 -14.27
C ALA A 290 -22.13 -3.05 -12.89
N THR A 291 -22.49 -3.87 -11.90
CA THR A 291 -22.71 -3.41 -10.53
C THR A 291 -22.25 -4.45 -9.50
N VAL A 292 -21.93 -3.96 -8.30
CA VAL A 292 -21.61 -4.79 -7.13
C VAL A 292 -22.54 -4.38 -5.99
N ARG A 293 -23.27 -5.35 -5.41
CA ARG A 293 -24.30 -5.09 -4.39
C ARG A 293 -24.22 -6.10 -3.24
N PRO A 294 -24.27 -5.66 -1.96
CA PRO A 294 -24.15 -4.27 -1.54
C PRO A 294 -22.76 -3.71 -1.87
N GLY A 295 -22.67 -2.40 -2.12
CA GLY A 295 -21.39 -1.70 -2.31
C GLY A 295 -20.66 -1.42 -0.99
N THR A 296 -21.27 -1.79 0.14
CA THR A 296 -20.68 -1.62 1.48
C THR A 296 -20.94 -2.84 2.34
N ALA A 297 -20.01 -3.17 3.24
CA ALA A 297 -20.20 -4.23 4.22
C ALA A 297 -19.51 -3.91 5.56
N ALA A 298 -20.16 -4.27 6.65
CA ALA A 298 -19.61 -4.15 8.00
C ALA A 298 -18.55 -5.24 8.28
N ARG A 299 -17.62 -4.96 9.20
CA ARG A 299 -16.60 -5.93 9.62
C ARG A 299 -17.17 -7.06 10.50
N GLY A 300 -16.35 -8.07 10.77
CA GLY A 300 -16.62 -9.15 11.72
C GLY A 300 -17.65 -10.20 11.27
N LYS A 301 -18.09 -10.18 10.01
CA LYS A 301 -19.11 -11.13 9.53
C LYS A 301 -19.03 -11.45 8.04
N THR A 302 -19.72 -12.52 7.67
CA THR A 302 -19.89 -12.94 6.28
C THR A 302 -21.05 -12.22 5.63
N HIS A 303 -20.85 -11.76 4.39
CA HIS A 303 -21.84 -11.08 3.57
C HIS A 303 -22.06 -11.81 2.26
N SER A 304 -23.28 -11.72 1.74
CA SER A 304 -23.58 -12.15 0.37
C SER A 304 -23.45 -10.94 -0.56
N ILE A 305 -22.52 -11.02 -1.51
CA ILE A 305 -22.23 -9.95 -2.48
C ILE A 305 -22.56 -10.44 -3.87
N GLN A 306 -23.36 -9.66 -4.59
CA GLN A 306 -23.78 -9.92 -5.96
C GLN A 306 -22.98 -9.05 -6.93
N PHE A 307 -22.58 -9.66 -8.04
CA PHE A 307 -21.92 -9.03 -9.17
C PHE A 307 -22.81 -9.21 -10.39
N GLU A 308 -23.42 -8.12 -10.84
CA GLU A 308 -24.20 -8.11 -12.08
C GLU A 308 -23.25 -7.96 -13.26
N LEU A 309 -23.31 -8.88 -14.21
CA LEU A 309 -22.44 -8.94 -15.37
C LEU A 309 -23.13 -8.39 -16.63
N THR A 310 -22.33 -7.80 -17.50
CA THR A 310 -22.65 -7.41 -18.88
C THR A 310 -21.72 -8.22 -19.80
N PRO A 311 -22.01 -9.50 -20.06
CA PRO A 311 -21.10 -10.40 -20.76
C PRO A 311 -20.72 -9.95 -22.18
N GLU A 312 -21.55 -9.14 -22.83
CA GLU A 312 -21.32 -8.56 -24.15
C GLU A 312 -20.09 -7.62 -24.19
N ASN A 313 -19.71 -7.02 -23.05
CA ASN A 313 -18.49 -6.20 -22.92
C ASN A 313 -17.23 -7.06 -22.75
N ALA A 314 -17.36 -8.39 -22.62
CA ALA A 314 -16.22 -9.26 -22.42
C ALA A 314 -15.54 -9.56 -23.76
N ARG A 315 -14.21 -9.34 -23.83
CA ARG A 315 -13.39 -9.70 -25.01
C ARG A 315 -13.42 -11.19 -25.36
N ARG A 316 -13.75 -12.03 -24.38
CA ARG A 316 -13.91 -13.48 -24.52
C ARG A 316 -15.26 -13.85 -23.92
N VAL A 317 -15.96 -14.78 -24.56
CA VAL A 317 -17.23 -15.31 -24.05
C VAL A 317 -17.01 -15.87 -22.65
N LEU A 318 -17.77 -15.38 -21.68
CA LEU A 318 -17.72 -15.89 -20.32
C LEU A 318 -18.31 -17.31 -20.27
N PRO A 319 -17.68 -18.29 -19.60
CA PRO A 319 -18.25 -19.62 -19.41
C PRO A 319 -19.64 -19.54 -18.78
N ALA A 320 -20.53 -20.50 -19.02
CA ALA A 320 -21.85 -20.51 -18.40
C ALA A 320 -21.78 -20.79 -16.88
N ASP A 321 -20.79 -21.59 -16.47
CA ASP A 321 -20.55 -21.92 -15.07
C ASP A 321 -20.13 -20.70 -14.25
N LYS A 322 -20.16 -20.89 -12.92
CA LYS A 322 -19.68 -19.90 -11.96
C LYS A 322 -18.18 -19.62 -12.12
N PRO A 323 -17.71 -18.44 -11.68
CA PRO A 323 -16.29 -18.19 -11.51
C PRO A 323 -15.63 -19.28 -10.66
N SER A 324 -14.38 -19.63 -11.01
CA SER A 324 -13.52 -20.48 -10.18
C SER A 324 -13.03 -19.72 -8.94
N TRP A 325 -12.91 -18.40 -9.02
CA TRP A 325 -12.44 -17.56 -7.93
C TRP A 325 -13.06 -16.15 -8.00
N VAL A 326 -13.33 -15.59 -6.82
CA VAL A 326 -13.87 -14.23 -6.64
C VAL A 326 -13.17 -13.58 -5.46
N GLN A 327 -12.69 -12.35 -5.65
CA GLN A 327 -12.00 -11.55 -4.64
C GLN A 327 -12.54 -10.11 -4.65
N ILE A 328 -12.67 -9.50 -3.47
CA ILE A 328 -12.86 -8.06 -3.28
C ILE A 328 -11.77 -7.57 -2.33
N GLY A 329 -10.94 -6.63 -2.76
CA GLY A 329 -9.78 -6.21 -1.99
C GLY A 329 -8.97 -7.42 -1.51
N PRO A 330 -8.69 -7.57 -0.21
CA PRO A 330 -8.01 -8.74 0.35
C PRO A 330 -8.94 -9.93 0.68
N PHE A 331 -10.23 -9.86 0.37
CA PHE A 331 -11.23 -10.83 0.84
C PHE A 331 -11.62 -11.82 -0.26
N ASP A 332 -11.29 -13.09 -0.05
CA ASP A 332 -11.69 -14.20 -0.93
C ASP A 332 -13.12 -14.66 -0.64
N ALA A 333 -13.82 -15.06 -1.70
CA ALA A 333 -15.12 -15.70 -1.59
C ALA A 333 -14.99 -17.13 -1.07
N ALA A 334 -15.69 -17.43 0.02
CA ALA A 334 -15.79 -18.77 0.59
C ALA A 334 -16.76 -19.66 -0.21
N LYS A 335 -17.81 -19.05 -0.77
CA LYS A 335 -18.76 -19.72 -1.68
C LYS A 335 -19.05 -18.82 -2.87
N ILE A 336 -19.21 -19.44 -4.03
CA ILE A 336 -19.52 -18.76 -5.28
C ILE A 336 -20.66 -19.54 -5.95
N ALA A 337 -21.66 -18.80 -6.43
CA ALA A 337 -22.74 -19.28 -7.26
C ALA A 337 -22.91 -18.33 -8.46
N ARG A 338 -23.54 -18.82 -9.52
CA ARG A 338 -23.91 -17.99 -10.68
C ARG A 338 -25.26 -18.40 -11.21
N GLU A 339 -26.11 -17.43 -11.51
CA GLU A 339 -27.39 -17.60 -12.18
C GLU A 339 -27.49 -16.56 -13.30
N GLY A 340 -27.44 -17.02 -14.55
CA GLY A 340 -27.40 -16.14 -15.72
C GLY A 340 -26.24 -15.13 -15.65
N ASN A 341 -26.60 -13.85 -15.58
CA ASN A 341 -25.64 -12.75 -15.53
C ASN A 341 -25.32 -12.28 -14.10
N VAL A 342 -25.77 -13.00 -13.07
CA VAL A 342 -25.49 -12.63 -11.68
C VAL A 342 -24.57 -13.67 -11.05
N VAL A 343 -23.43 -13.22 -10.54
CA VAL A 343 -22.56 -14.01 -9.66
C VAL A 343 -22.84 -13.61 -8.21
N THR A 344 -23.03 -14.58 -7.33
CA THR A 344 -23.18 -14.35 -5.89
C THR A 344 -22.00 -14.98 -5.15
N ALA A 345 -21.37 -14.22 -4.27
CA ALA A 345 -20.25 -14.67 -3.45
C ALA A 345 -20.55 -14.46 -1.95
N GLU A 346 -20.23 -15.46 -1.13
CA GLU A 346 -20.16 -15.31 0.33
C GLU A 346 -18.75 -14.88 0.71
N ILE A 347 -18.57 -13.66 1.22
CA ILE A 347 -17.28 -13.07 1.55
C ILE A 347 -17.28 -12.67 3.04
N MET A 348 -16.27 -13.13 3.78
CA MET A 348 -16.04 -12.75 5.18
C MET A 348 -15.19 -11.48 5.22
N ILE A 349 -15.69 -10.45 5.90
CA ILE A 349 -14.94 -9.23 6.17
C ILE A 349 -14.38 -9.29 7.61
N PRO A 350 -13.06 -9.41 7.81
CA PRO A 350 -12.47 -9.54 9.13
C PRO A 350 -12.55 -8.25 9.94
N ASP A 351 -12.44 -8.37 11.26
CA ASP A 351 -12.42 -7.23 12.19
C ASP A 351 -11.26 -6.27 11.93
N ASP A 352 -10.14 -6.77 11.39
CA ASP A 352 -8.95 -5.98 11.10
C ASP A 352 -8.94 -5.39 9.67
N ALA A 353 -10.05 -5.48 8.94
CA ALA A 353 -10.18 -4.91 7.59
C ALA A 353 -10.03 -3.38 7.62
N PRO A 354 -9.33 -2.78 6.63
CA PRO A 354 -9.28 -1.33 6.46
C PRO A 354 -10.67 -0.75 6.19
N VAL A 355 -10.96 0.43 6.76
CA VAL A 355 -12.29 1.07 6.69
C VAL A 355 -12.26 2.31 5.81
N GLY A 356 -13.37 2.55 5.09
CA GLY A 356 -13.63 3.83 4.40
C GLY A 356 -12.90 4.03 3.05
N ILE A 357 -11.95 3.17 2.71
CA ILE A 357 -11.37 3.09 1.36
C ILE A 357 -12.26 2.31 0.40
N LEU A 358 -12.10 2.54 -0.90
CA LEU A 358 -12.73 1.73 -1.94
C LEU A 358 -11.81 0.59 -2.36
N PHE A 359 -12.38 -0.59 -2.55
CA PHE A 359 -11.72 -1.80 -2.98
C PHE A 359 -12.15 -2.20 -4.40
N ASP A 360 -11.18 -2.74 -5.13
CA ASP A 360 -11.40 -3.34 -6.44
C ASP A 360 -11.91 -4.78 -6.29
N CYS A 361 -12.72 -5.24 -7.23
CA CYS A 361 -13.15 -6.63 -7.31
C CYS A 361 -12.56 -7.35 -8.53
N HIS A 362 -12.42 -8.67 -8.39
CA HIS A 362 -11.90 -9.55 -9.42
C HIS A 362 -12.66 -10.88 -9.43
N LEU A 363 -13.11 -11.29 -10.61
CA LEU A 363 -13.71 -12.61 -10.87
C LEU A 363 -12.87 -13.33 -11.93
N GLU A 364 -12.54 -14.58 -11.68
CA GLU A 364 -11.85 -15.46 -12.63
C GLU A 364 -12.71 -16.64 -13.05
N PHE A 365 -12.75 -16.90 -14.36
CA PHE A 365 -13.44 -18.06 -14.92
C PHE A 365 -12.42 -19.06 -15.49
N GLY A 366 -12.57 -20.32 -15.06
CA GLY A 366 -11.68 -21.43 -15.40
C GLY A 366 -10.53 -21.59 -14.42
N SER A 367 -10.02 -22.81 -14.28
CA SER A 367 -8.96 -23.18 -13.32
C SER A 367 -7.63 -23.56 -14.00
N GLY A 368 -7.47 -23.19 -15.28
CA GLY A 368 -6.30 -23.53 -16.09
C GLY A 368 -5.24 -22.43 -16.12
N ALA A 369 -4.19 -22.63 -16.93
CA ALA A 369 -3.03 -21.73 -17.03
C ALA A 369 -3.30 -20.32 -17.59
N ASN A 370 -4.55 -20.01 -17.97
CA ASN A 370 -4.94 -18.71 -18.53
C ASN A 370 -6.45 -18.46 -18.30
N PRO A 371 -6.88 -18.20 -17.06
CA PRO A 371 -8.28 -17.96 -16.76
C PRO A 371 -8.77 -16.66 -17.42
N ILE A 372 -10.09 -16.57 -17.62
CA ILE A 372 -10.71 -15.32 -18.05
C ILE A 372 -10.90 -14.46 -16.81
N ALA A 373 -10.10 -13.39 -16.71
CA ALA A 373 -10.12 -12.41 -15.64
C ALA A 373 -11.01 -11.20 -16.00
N ILE A 374 -11.93 -10.84 -15.12
CA ILE A 374 -12.73 -9.61 -15.21
C ILE A 374 -12.70 -8.85 -13.89
N LYS A 375 -12.46 -7.53 -13.94
CA LYS A 375 -12.30 -6.68 -12.76
C LYS A 375 -13.20 -5.47 -12.81
N LYS A 376 -13.37 -4.82 -11.66
CA LYS A 376 -13.86 -3.45 -11.58
C LYS A 376 -13.26 -2.71 -10.39
N ASN A 377 -12.85 -1.47 -10.61
CA ASN A 377 -12.22 -0.66 -9.58
C ASN A 377 -13.24 0.02 -8.68
N ASP A 378 -12.83 0.26 -7.45
CA ASP A 378 -13.47 1.19 -6.53
C ASP A 378 -14.97 0.92 -6.29
N VAL A 379 -15.35 -0.36 -6.16
CA VAL A 379 -16.76 -0.80 -6.12
C VAL A 379 -17.29 -1.11 -4.74
N PHE A 380 -16.40 -1.33 -3.77
CA PHE A 380 -16.78 -1.86 -2.47
C PHE A 380 -16.07 -1.13 -1.34
N ARG A 381 -16.79 -0.80 -0.27
CA ARG A 381 -16.24 -0.14 0.91
C ARG A 381 -16.57 -0.90 2.18
N VAL A 382 -15.56 -1.15 3.00
CA VAL A 382 -15.80 -1.66 4.34
C VAL A 382 -16.19 -0.51 5.25
N VAL A 383 -17.21 -0.76 6.07
CA VAL A 383 -17.73 0.14 7.11
C VAL A 383 -17.66 -0.57 8.47
N GLU A 384 -17.90 0.17 9.55
CA GLU A 384 -18.03 -0.42 10.89
C GLU A 384 -19.18 -1.42 11.00
#